data_AF-A0A9J7IPQ9-F1
#
_entry.id   AF-A0A9J7IPQ9-F1
#
_cell.length_a   1.000
_cell.length_b   1.000
_cell.length_c   1.000
_cell.angle_alpha   90.00
_cell.angle_beta   90.00
_cell.angle_gamma   90.00
#
_symmetry.space_group_name_H-M   'P 1'
#
loop_
_entity.id
_entity.type
_entity.pdbx_description
1 polymer ?
#
loop_
_entity_poly.entity_id
_entity_poly.type
_entity_poly.pdbx_seq_one_letter_code
_entity_poly.pdbx_strand_id
1 'polypeptide(L)'
;MKMDRNTYIYFMQILFVGSITLASQSLELHNKQTLAINIARFVLYVLSVRGFSEACVVLYHCARHQQLPDVQVLQRVQLHRHHVMMFLGAITLLLTHEQAIIDDRLIFILIATLIAKYPDIDRKLDKKKTVNYGVGMACSYFEGYLVHVLPSDGAKFFGFLENIKIYENREGVVFPVKKLFVVVTKSLFSPPALVEFNKTGRDDLPKLEACSSLTEIEKDVAGVKNRIYRSTAYKIYRPNAPPVCICTEGGTPLNTLYRVLKNSELAEELAGINREEIVLDFLTTLRKLIAKSPECRGKCELVYFDDSNRDLNLADVLLDRIRELEPNFEEIISRRR
;
A
#
# COMPACT_ATOMS: atom_id res chain seq x y z
N MET A 1 -2.74 30.20 14.02
CA MET A 1 -2.79 30.51 12.57
C MET A 1 -1.75 29.65 11.87
N LYS A 2 -2.16 28.60 11.14
CA LYS A 2 -1.22 27.70 10.43
C LYS A 2 -0.74 28.42 9.16
N MET A 3 0.52 28.81 9.13
CA MET A 3 1.13 29.42 7.94
C MET A 3 1.24 28.36 6.84
N ASP A 4 0.81 28.69 5.63
CA ASP A 4 0.94 27.82 4.47
C ASP A 4 2.43 27.48 4.22
N ARG A 5 2.69 26.25 3.79
CA ARG A 5 4.03 25.70 3.53
C ARG A 5 4.80 26.57 2.53
N ASN A 6 4.12 27.13 1.53
CA ASN A 6 4.78 27.99 0.55
C ASN A 6 5.17 29.33 1.19
N THR A 7 4.30 29.92 2.02
CA THR A 7 4.61 31.15 2.77
C THR A 7 5.78 30.96 3.74
N TYR A 8 5.89 29.80 4.39
CA TYR A 8 7.04 29.47 5.25
C TYR A 8 8.35 29.35 4.46
N ILE A 9 8.31 28.72 3.28
CA ILE A 9 9.48 28.61 2.40
C ILE A 9 9.94 29.99 1.92
N TYR A 10 9.02 30.84 1.47
CA TYR A 10 9.36 32.21 1.04
C TYR A 10 9.88 33.07 2.19
N PHE A 11 9.28 32.95 3.38
CA PHE A 11 9.76 33.64 4.58
C PHE A 11 11.19 33.21 4.93
N MET A 12 11.48 31.90 4.91
CA MET A 12 12.82 31.39 5.16
C MET A 12 13.83 31.81 4.10
N GLN A 13 13.44 31.90 2.82
CA GLN A 13 14.30 32.41 1.75
C GLN A 13 14.62 33.91 1.94
N ILE A 14 13.63 34.71 2.32
CA ILE A 14 13.82 36.13 2.64
C ILE A 14 14.74 36.29 3.85
N LEU A 15 14.55 35.47 4.89
CA LEU A 15 15.38 35.49 6.10
C LEU A 15 16.81 35.04 5.81
N PHE A 16 17.01 34.07 4.91
CA PHE A 16 18.31 33.60 4.43
C PHE A 16 19.04 34.66 3.59
N VAL A 17 18.36 35.30 2.65
CA VAL A 17 18.92 36.43 1.87
C VAL A 17 19.21 37.61 2.77
N GLY A 18 18.31 37.93 3.71
CA GLY A 18 18.50 38.99 4.71
C GLY A 18 19.70 38.73 5.62
N SER A 19 19.90 37.48 6.06
CA SER A 19 21.05 37.10 6.89
C SER A 19 22.36 37.05 6.10
N ILE A 20 22.36 36.68 4.82
CA ILE A 20 23.53 36.85 3.94
C ILE A 20 23.85 38.33 3.75
N THR A 21 22.84 39.18 3.58
CA THR A 21 23.03 40.63 3.37
C THR A 21 23.55 41.32 4.63
N LEU A 22 23.03 40.95 5.81
CA LEU A 22 23.52 41.41 7.10
C LEU A 22 24.93 40.87 7.42
N ALA A 23 25.22 39.61 7.09
CA ALA A 23 26.56 39.05 7.20
C ALA A 23 27.54 39.72 6.22
N SER A 24 27.09 40.12 5.03
CA SER A 24 27.91 40.86 4.06
C SER A 24 28.22 42.29 4.50
N GLN A 25 27.44 42.86 5.42
CA GLN A 25 27.75 44.17 6.03
C GLN A 25 28.84 44.06 7.10
N SER A 26 29.02 42.89 7.73
CA SER A 26 30.15 42.59 8.63
C SER A 26 31.43 42.12 7.92
N LEU A 27 31.33 41.76 6.63
CA LEU A 27 32.49 41.52 5.77
C LEU A 27 32.88 42.87 5.16
N GLU A 28 33.98 43.46 5.61
CA GLU A 28 34.58 44.62 4.93
C GLU A 28 34.83 44.27 3.45
N LEU A 29 33.92 44.71 2.58
CA LEU A 29 33.94 44.53 1.13
C LEU A 29 34.98 45.46 0.48
N HIS A 30 36.21 45.46 1.00
CA HIS A 30 37.26 46.33 0.50
C HIS A 30 37.87 45.82 -0.83
N ASN A 31 37.60 44.56 -1.22
CA ASN A 31 38.18 44.00 -2.43
C ASN A 31 37.17 43.19 -3.28
N LYS A 32 36.60 43.86 -4.28
CA LYS A 32 35.67 43.26 -5.27
C LYS A 32 36.27 42.04 -5.97
N GLN A 33 37.60 42.00 -6.15
CA GLN A 33 38.30 40.87 -6.75
C GLN A 33 38.24 39.62 -5.86
N THR A 34 38.46 39.77 -4.55
CA THR A 34 38.39 38.65 -3.59
C THR A 34 36.98 38.05 -3.54
N LEU A 35 35.94 38.89 -3.62
CA LEU A 35 34.56 38.42 -3.70
C LEU A 35 34.31 37.64 -5.00
N ALA A 36 34.75 38.16 -6.14
CA ALA A 36 34.58 37.50 -7.45
C ALA A 36 35.27 36.12 -7.50
N ILE A 37 36.49 36.02 -6.96
CA ILE A 37 37.24 34.77 -6.84
C ILE A 37 36.47 33.77 -5.96
N ASN A 38 35.96 34.20 -4.81
CA ASN A 38 35.21 33.31 -3.91
C ASN A 38 33.89 32.83 -4.52
N ILE A 39 33.16 33.70 -5.22
CA ILE A 39 31.94 33.32 -5.94
C ILE A 39 32.27 32.30 -7.04
N ALA A 40 33.31 32.55 -7.83
CA ALA A 40 33.73 31.63 -8.89
C ALA A 40 34.11 30.25 -8.34
N ARG A 41 34.87 30.18 -7.24
CA ARG A 41 35.17 28.91 -6.56
C ARG A 41 33.90 28.18 -6.11
N PHE A 42 32.96 28.90 -5.48
CA PHE A 42 31.73 28.28 -5.00
C PHE A 42 30.88 27.73 -6.14
N VAL A 43 30.75 28.49 -7.23
CA VAL A 43 30.06 28.05 -8.46
C VAL A 43 30.75 26.81 -9.03
N LEU A 44 32.09 26.82 -9.10
CA LEU A 44 32.86 25.67 -9.57
C LEU A 44 32.58 24.42 -8.73
N TYR A 45 32.64 24.54 -7.41
CA TYR A 45 32.44 23.42 -6.49
C TYR A 45 31.03 22.83 -6.54
N VAL A 46 29.99 23.68 -6.55
CA VAL A 46 28.61 23.22 -6.68
C VAL A 46 28.38 22.49 -8.01
N LEU A 47 28.95 23.01 -9.10
CA LEU A 47 28.85 22.39 -10.42
C LEU A 47 29.64 21.08 -10.52
N SER A 48 30.84 21.01 -9.91
CA SER A 48 31.63 19.78 -9.82
C SER A 48 30.89 18.68 -9.06
N VAL A 49 30.33 18.98 -7.88
CA VAL A 49 29.57 18.02 -7.07
C VAL A 49 28.34 17.53 -7.83
N ARG A 50 27.63 18.43 -8.52
CA ARG A 50 26.47 18.07 -9.35
C ARG A 50 26.88 17.17 -10.51
N GLY A 51 27.91 17.55 -11.27
CA GLY A 51 28.42 16.77 -12.40
C GLY A 51 28.90 15.38 -12.00
N PHE A 52 29.62 15.28 -10.88
CA PHE A 52 30.07 14.00 -10.32
C PHE A 52 28.88 13.11 -9.93
N SER A 53 27.86 13.68 -9.27
CA SER A 53 26.68 12.90 -8.86
C SER A 53 25.91 12.31 -10.05
N GLU A 54 25.77 13.06 -11.15
CA GLU A 54 25.12 12.57 -12.38
C GLU A 54 25.99 11.53 -13.09
N ALA A 55 27.31 11.73 -13.14
CA ALA A 55 28.26 10.77 -13.71
C ALA A 55 28.21 9.43 -12.96
N CYS A 56 28.10 9.43 -11.63
CA CYS A 56 27.93 8.22 -10.82
C CYS A 56 26.63 7.47 -11.16
N VAL A 57 25.53 8.18 -11.43
CA VAL A 57 24.25 7.55 -11.82
C VAL A 57 24.39 6.86 -13.18
N VAL A 58 25.02 7.52 -14.15
CA VAL A 58 25.30 6.94 -15.47
C VAL A 58 26.20 5.71 -15.35
N LEU A 59 27.30 5.83 -14.60
CA LEU A 59 28.24 4.74 -14.36
C LEU A 59 27.55 3.54 -13.69
N TYR A 60 26.72 3.78 -12.67
CA TYR A 60 25.95 2.72 -12.01
C TYR A 60 25.00 2.01 -12.98
N HIS A 61 24.30 2.76 -13.83
CA HIS A 61 23.40 2.20 -14.83
C HIS A 61 24.16 1.34 -15.86
N CYS A 62 25.30 1.84 -16.37
CA CYS A 62 26.17 1.09 -17.28
C CYS A 62 26.71 -0.19 -16.63
N ALA A 63 27.15 -0.11 -15.37
CA ALA A 63 27.69 -1.25 -14.63
C ALA A 63 26.64 -2.33 -14.36
N ARG A 64 25.41 -1.93 -14.02
CA ARG A 64 24.32 -2.86 -13.70
C ARG A 64 23.70 -3.53 -14.93
N HIS A 65 23.61 -2.83 -16.04
CA HIS A 65 22.92 -3.31 -17.24
C HIS A 65 23.86 -3.79 -18.36
N GLN A 66 25.19 -3.66 -18.21
CA GLN A 66 26.20 -4.03 -19.21
C GLN A 66 25.93 -3.47 -20.63
N GLN A 67 25.21 -2.36 -20.72
CA GLN A 67 24.85 -1.68 -21.97
C GLN A 67 25.32 -0.24 -21.92
N LEU A 68 25.72 0.29 -23.08
CA LEU A 68 26.01 1.71 -23.26
C LEU A 68 24.77 2.55 -22.90
N PRO A 69 24.95 3.75 -22.32
CA PRO A 69 23.83 4.56 -21.87
C PRO A 69 22.98 4.98 -23.06
N ASP A 70 21.68 4.73 -22.98
CA ASP A 70 20.69 5.15 -23.97
C ASP A 70 20.74 6.69 -24.15
N VAL A 71 20.45 7.17 -25.36
CA VAL A 71 20.44 8.60 -25.72
C VAL A 71 19.48 9.37 -24.79
N GLN A 72 18.42 8.73 -24.31
CA GLN A 72 17.49 9.30 -23.34
C GLN A 72 18.11 9.49 -21.94
N VAL A 73 19.02 8.61 -21.51
CA VAL A 73 19.76 8.75 -20.24
C VAL A 73 20.76 9.91 -20.36
N LEU A 74 21.45 10.04 -21.48
CA LEU A 74 22.30 11.18 -21.81
C LEU A 74 21.52 12.50 -21.89
N GLN A 75 20.30 12.50 -22.44
CA GLN A 75 19.41 13.67 -22.44
C GLN A 75 18.90 14.03 -21.05
N ARG A 76 18.71 13.04 -20.15
CA ARG A 76 18.32 13.28 -18.76
C ARG A 76 19.45 13.91 -17.94
N VAL A 77 20.70 13.63 -18.32
CA VAL A 77 21.94 14.23 -17.78
C VAL A 77 22.25 15.57 -18.45
N GLN A 78 21.23 16.31 -18.91
CA GLN A 78 21.38 17.63 -19.52
C GLN A 78 22.10 18.61 -18.56
N LEU A 79 23.43 18.64 -18.65
CA LEU A 79 24.23 19.77 -18.22
C LEU A 79 23.80 20.91 -19.15
N HIS A 80 22.86 21.73 -18.69
CA HIS A 80 22.41 22.89 -19.44
C HIS A 80 23.63 23.67 -19.93
N ARG A 81 23.63 24.09 -21.20
CA ARG A 81 24.75 24.84 -21.81
C ARG A 81 25.27 25.98 -20.92
N HIS A 82 24.37 26.65 -20.20
CA HIS A 82 24.71 27.69 -19.23
C HIS A 82 25.56 27.19 -18.05
N HIS A 83 25.34 25.99 -17.54
CA HIS A 83 26.15 25.41 -16.45
C HIS A 83 27.56 25.08 -16.92
N VAL A 84 27.72 24.56 -18.14
CA VAL A 84 29.05 24.34 -18.76
C VAL A 84 29.77 25.68 -18.96
N MET A 85 29.07 26.69 -19.47
CA MET A 85 29.65 28.03 -19.66
C MET A 85 30.06 28.68 -18.34
N MET A 86 29.23 28.58 -17.28
CA MET A 86 29.58 29.07 -15.94
C MET A 86 30.76 28.29 -15.33
N PHE A 87 30.82 26.98 -15.54
CA PHE A 87 31.93 26.14 -15.08
C PHE A 87 33.25 26.56 -15.73
N LEU A 88 33.27 26.67 -17.06
CA LEU A 88 34.44 27.12 -17.80
C LEU A 88 34.83 28.56 -17.43
N GLY A 89 33.87 29.47 -17.33
CA GLY A 89 34.11 30.85 -16.91
C GLY A 89 34.72 30.96 -15.51
N ALA A 90 34.26 30.12 -14.56
CA ALA A 90 34.83 30.05 -13.22
C ALA A 90 36.28 29.53 -13.22
N ILE A 91 36.58 28.48 -14.01
CA ILE A 91 37.96 27.97 -14.17
C ILE A 91 38.86 29.06 -14.76
N THR A 92 38.44 29.70 -15.86
CA THR A 92 39.22 30.76 -16.51
C THR A 92 39.49 31.92 -15.56
N LEU A 93 38.49 32.35 -14.76
CA LEU A 93 38.68 33.41 -13.77
C LEU A 93 39.70 33.03 -12.68
N LEU A 94 39.70 31.78 -12.21
CA LEU A 94 40.64 31.33 -11.20
C LEU A 94 42.07 31.20 -11.74
N LEU A 95 42.22 30.66 -12.96
CA LEU A 95 43.51 30.54 -13.63
C LEU A 95 44.15 31.89 -13.94
N THR A 96 43.36 32.87 -14.41
CA THR A 96 43.86 34.23 -14.70
C THR A 96 44.35 34.98 -13.47
N HIS A 97 43.92 34.58 -12.27
CA HIS A 97 44.30 35.19 -10.99
C HIS A 97 45.26 34.30 -10.19
N GLU A 98 45.90 33.30 -10.85
CA GLU A 98 46.86 32.36 -10.26
C GLU A 98 46.33 31.65 -8.99
N GLN A 99 45.02 31.40 -8.95
CA GLN A 99 44.37 30.77 -7.81
C GLN A 99 44.28 29.26 -8.01
N ALA A 100 44.47 28.50 -6.92
CA ALA A 100 44.21 27.06 -6.91
C ALA A 100 42.72 26.79 -7.21
N ILE A 101 42.47 25.82 -8.09
CA ILE A 101 41.14 25.37 -8.52
C ILE A 101 40.45 24.57 -7.42
N ILE A 102 41.23 23.81 -6.63
CA ILE A 102 40.77 22.96 -5.54
C ILE A 102 41.52 23.34 -4.26
N ASP A 103 40.78 23.53 -3.18
CA ASP A 103 41.27 23.76 -1.83
C ASP A 103 40.45 22.92 -0.82
N ASP A 104 40.84 22.99 0.45
CA ASP A 104 40.20 22.25 1.55
C ASP A 104 38.70 22.55 1.70
N ARG A 105 38.21 23.66 1.13
CA ARG A 105 36.81 24.07 1.19
C ARG A 105 35.90 23.18 0.33
N LEU A 106 36.46 22.47 -0.65
CA LEU A 106 35.71 21.50 -1.45
C LEU A 106 35.12 20.39 -0.57
N ILE A 107 35.87 19.92 0.43
CA ILE A 107 35.42 18.86 1.35
C ILE A 107 34.20 19.33 2.16
N PHE A 108 34.26 20.55 2.69
CA PHE A 108 33.14 21.14 3.43
C PHE A 108 31.88 21.29 2.57
N ILE A 109 32.02 21.69 1.30
CA ILE A 109 30.88 21.81 0.38
C ILE A 109 30.31 20.43 0.02
N LEU A 110 31.16 19.41 -0.13
CA LEU A 110 30.71 18.05 -0.39
C LEU A 110 29.89 17.49 0.79
N ILE A 111 30.38 17.68 2.02
CA ILE A 111 29.68 17.31 3.25
C ILE A 111 28.37 18.10 3.37
N ALA A 112 28.39 19.42 3.18
CA ALA A 112 27.19 20.27 3.24
C ALA A 112 26.15 19.86 2.20
N THR A 113 26.58 19.48 0.99
CA THR A 113 25.68 19.02 -0.08
C THR A 113 25.06 17.65 0.26
N LEU A 114 25.83 16.74 0.87
CA LEU A 114 25.31 15.46 1.35
C LEU A 114 24.27 15.65 2.45
N ILE A 115 24.57 16.48 3.45
CA ILE A 115 23.65 16.80 4.55
C ILE A 115 22.38 17.47 4.00
N ALA A 116 22.50 18.42 3.07
CA ALA A 116 21.35 19.09 2.48
C ALA A 116 20.48 18.18 1.60
N LYS A 117 21.09 17.18 0.93
CA LYS A 117 20.36 16.19 0.11
C LYS A 117 19.72 15.08 0.93
N TYR A 118 20.22 14.80 2.14
CA TYR A 118 19.73 13.69 2.97
C TYR A 118 18.22 13.75 3.25
N PRO A 119 17.63 14.89 3.66
CA PRO A 119 16.18 15.00 3.86
C PRO A 119 15.36 14.76 2.59
N ASP A 120 15.89 15.11 1.42
CA ASP A 120 15.22 14.87 0.14
C ASP A 120 15.29 13.41 -0.29
N ILE A 121 16.38 12.71 0.05
CA ILE A 121 16.51 11.26 -0.15
C ILE A 121 15.52 10.55 0.77
N ASP A 122 15.55 10.85 2.06
CA ASP A 122 14.65 10.29 3.07
C ASP A 122 13.18 10.54 2.71
N ARG A 123 12.83 11.79 2.34
CA ARG A 123 11.49 12.14 1.84
C ARG A 123 11.11 11.45 0.53
N LYS A 124 12.06 11.17 -0.38
CA LYS A 124 11.78 10.43 -1.63
C LYS A 124 11.60 8.94 -1.37
N LEU A 125 12.30 8.36 -0.40
CA LEU A 125 12.04 7.02 0.10
C LEU A 125 10.65 6.95 0.74
N ASP A 126 10.30 7.90 1.62
CA ASP A 126 8.98 7.99 2.26
C ASP A 126 7.82 8.23 1.26
N LYS A 127 8.06 9.03 0.21
CA LYS A 127 7.04 9.36 -0.80
C LYS A 127 6.86 8.29 -1.87
N LYS A 128 7.84 7.42 -2.10
CA LYS A 128 7.58 6.17 -2.81
C LYS A 128 6.92 5.23 -1.80
N LYS A 129 5.63 5.47 -1.53
CA LYS A 129 4.76 4.38 -1.09
C LYS A 129 4.75 3.35 -2.21
N THR A 130 5.72 2.46 -2.19
CA THR A 130 5.67 1.23 -2.95
C THR A 130 4.34 0.59 -2.60
N VAL A 131 3.52 0.32 -3.62
CA VAL A 131 2.31 -0.49 -3.42
C VAL A 131 2.82 -1.84 -2.97
N ASN A 132 2.74 -2.11 -1.66
CA ASN A 132 3.09 -3.42 -1.15
C ASN A 132 2.03 -4.44 -1.62
N TYR A 133 2.42 -5.71 -1.58
CA TYR A 133 1.61 -6.77 -2.16
C TYR A 133 0.21 -6.88 -1.50
N GLY A 134 0.14 -6.66 -0.17
CA GLY A 134 -1.12 -6.61 0.59
C GLY A 134 -2.08 -5.51 0.12
N VAL A 135 -1.57 -4.28 -0.09
CA VAL A 135 -2.35 -3.15 -0.63
C VAL A 135 -2.88 -3.48 -2.02
N GLY A 136 -2.03 -4.00 -2.91
CA GLY A 136 -2.43 -4.36 -4.28
C GLY A 136 -3.53 -5.42 -4.31
N MET A 137 -3.40 -6.48 -3.50
CA MET A 137 -4.42 -7.52 -3.37
C MET A 137 -5.74 -6.99 -2.83
N ALA A 138 -5.70 -6.12 -1.82
CA ALA A 138 -6.90 -5.52 -1.24
C ALA A 138 -7.65 -4.66 -2.26
N CYS A 139 -6.94 -3.81 -3.01
CA CYS A 139 -7.52 -3.01 -4.09
C CYS A 139 -8.15 -3.89 -5.19
N SER A 140 -7.42 -4.92 -5.63
CA SER A 140 -7.89 -5.86 -6.66
C SER A 140 -9.15 -6.61 -6.23
N TYR A 141 -9.19 -7.11 -4.99
CA TYR A 141 -10.35 -7.82 -4.46
C TYR A 141 -11.55 -6.90 -4.22
N PHE A 142 -11.30 -5.68 -3.75
CA PHE A 142 -12.36 -4.70 -3.57
C PHE A 142 -13.04 -4.35 -4.90
N GLU A 143 -12.27 -3.87 -5.87
CA GLU A 143 -12.80 -3.42 -7.17
C GLU A 143 -13.23 -4.59 -8.06
N GLY A 144 -12.48 -5.69 -8.06
CA GLY A 144 -12.70 -6.83 -8.95
C GLY A 144 -13.71 -7.85 -8.42
N TYR A 145 -14.16 -7.74 -7.17
CA TYR A 145 -15.12 -8.68 -6.58
C TYR A 145 -16.15 -8.00 -5.66
N LEU A 146 -15.75 -7.34 -4.57
CA LEU A 146 -16.70 -6.84 -3.58
C LEU A 146 -17.68 -5.80 -4.16
N VAL A 147 -17.21 -4.91 -5.04
CA VAL A 147 -18.06 -3.94 -5.77
C VAL A 147 -19.08 -4.63 -6.68
N HIS A 148 -18.83 -5.87 -7.11
CA HIS A 148 -19.78 -6.62 -7.92
C HIS A 148 -20.79 -7.40 -7.09
N VAL A 149 -20.39 -7.92 -5.92
CA VAL A 149 -21.24 -8.85 -5.14
C VAL A 149 -22.01 -8.19 -3.99
N LEU A 150 -21.57 -7.03 -3.49
CA LEU A 150 -22.22 -6.38 -2.34
C LEU A 150 -23.32 -5.37 -2.72
N PRO A 151 -23.06 -4.38 -3.59
CA PRO A 151 -24.03 -3.33 -3.88
C PRO A 151 -25.06 -3.76 -4.92
N SER A 152 -26.24 -3.14 -4.87
CA SER A 152 -27.23 -3.28 -5.94
C SER A 152 -26.68 -2.69 -7.23
N ASP A 153 -27.03 -3.27 -8.37
CA ASP A 153 -26.76 -2.66 -9.68
C ASP A 153 -27.92 -1.78 -10.18
N GLY A 154 -28.96 -1.57 -9.36
CA GLY A 154 -30.14 -0.79 -9.70
C GLY A 154 -31.06 -1.43 -10.74
N ALA A 155 -30.78 -2.67 -11.15
CA ALA A 155 -31.52 -3.37 -12.20
C ALA A 155 -31.84 -4.82 -11.81
N LYS A 156 -30.95 -5.76 -12.16
CA LYS A 156 -31.18 -7.21 -11.99
C LYS A 156 -30.82 -7.69 -10.59
N PHE A 157 -29.88 -7.02 -9.93
CA PHE A 157 -29.38 -7.39 -8.61
C PHE A 157 -29.69 -6.29 -7.59
N PHE A 158 -30.53 -6.63 -6.61
CA PHE A 158 -30.97 -5.71 -5.55
C PHE A 158 -29.99 -5.60 -4.36
N GLY A 159 -28.80 -6.19 -4.49
CA GLY A 159 -27.75 -6.14 -3.48
C GLY A 159 -27.76 -7.33 -2.54
N PHE A 160 -26.64 -7.50 -1.84
CA PHE A 160 -26.37 -8.69 -1.03
C PHE A 160 -27.39 -8.94 0.10
N LEU A 161 -27.87 -7.87 0.72
CA LEU A 161 -28.90 -7.95 1.76
C LEU A 161 -30.19 -8.60 1.26
N GLU A 162 -30.60 -8.28 0.03
CA GLU A 162 -31.81 -8.83 -0.57
C GLU A 162 -31.62 -10.29 -0.94
N ASN A 163 -30.44 -10.68 -1.44
CA ASN A 163 -30.11 -12.08 -1.67
C ASN A 163 -30.20 -12.92 -0.39
N ILE A 164 -29.75 -12.39 0.75
CA ILE A 164 -29.93 -13.06 2.05
C ILE A 164 -31.41 -13.23 2.37
N LYS A 165 -32.25 -12.19 2.22
CA LYS A 165 -33.68 -12.31 2.50
C LYS A 165 -34.39 -13.32 1.61
N ILE A 166 -34.04 -13.37 0.33
CA ILE A 166 -34.57 -14.36 -0.63
C ILE A 166 -34.22 -15.76 -0.15
N TYR A 167 -32.95 -15.99 0.23
CA TYR A 167 -32.51 -17.27 0.77
C TYR A 167 -33.23 -17.63 2.07
N GLU A 168 -33.34 -16.68 3.00
CA GLU A 168 -34.08 -16.84 4.26
C GLU A 168 -35.53 -17.29 4.05
N ASN A 169 -36.23 -16.65 3.09
CA ASN A 169 -37.61 -16.99 2.76
C ASN A 169 -37.73 -18.36 2.07
N ARG A 170 -36.78 -18.69 1.19
CA ARG A 170 -36.75 -19.97 0.46
C ARG A 170 -36.47 -21.16 1.38
N GLU A 171 -35.51 -21.01 2.29
CA GLU A 171 -35.00 -22.10 3.12
C GLU A 171 -35.63 -22.12 4.53
N GLY A 172 -36.46 -21.13 4.87
CA GLY A 172 -37.08 -21.03 6.20
C GLY A 172 -36.07 -20.80 7.33
N VAL A 173 -35.04 -19.97 7.08
CA VAL A 173 -33.96 -19.69 8.06
C VAL A 173 -33.81 -18.19 8.37
N VAL A 174 -32.93 -17.86 9.32
CA VAL A 174 -32.54 -16.48 9.64
C VAL A 174 -31.03 -16.37 9.73
N PHE A 175 -30.50 -15.32 9.11
CA PHE A 175 -29.14 -14.84 9.29
C PHE A 175 -29.19 -13.73 10.33
N PRO A 176 -28.67 -13.94 11.55
CA PRO A 176 -28.64 -12.89 12.56
C PRO A 176 -27.81 -11.68 12.11
N VAL A 177 -26.74 -11.93 11.35
CA VAL A 177 -25.93 -10.87 10.75
C VAL A 177 -25.96 -11.00 9.23
N LYS A 178 -26.51 -9.97 8.57
CA LYS A 178 -26.72 -9.94 7.11
C LYS A 178 -25.54 -9.29 6.38
N LYS A 179 -24.33 -9.81 6.63
CA LYS A 179 -23.07 -9.37 6.03
C LYS A 179 -22.32 -10.54 5.39
N LEU A 180 -21.49 -10.26 4.40
CA LEU A 180 -20.51 -11.22 3.89
C LEU A 180 -19.32 -11.26 4.85
N PHE A 181 -19.01 -12.43 5.41
CA PHE A 181 -17.83 -12.63 6.22
C PHE A 181 -16.67 -13.11 5.33
N VAL A 182 -15.55 -12.40 5.36
CA VAL A 182 -14.33 -12.80 4.65
C VAL A 182 -13.30 -13.24 5.67
N VAL A 183 -13.01 -14.53 5.68
CA VAL A 183 -12.03 -15.16 6.57
C VAL A 183 -10.64 -14.99 5.98
N VAL A 184 -9.77 -14.34 6.76
CA VAL A 184 -8.37 -14.08 6.43
C VAL A 184 -7.49 -14.86 7.39
N THR A 185 -6.74 -15.82 6.86
CA THR A 185 -5.89 -16.71 7.66
C THR A 185 -4.48 -16.18 7.82
N LYS A 186 -3.83 -16.53 8.93
CA LYS A 186 -2.42 -16.22 9.16
C LYS A 186 -1.51 -16.88 8.13
N SER A 187 -1.79 -18.14 7.79
CA SER A 187 -0.98 -18.88 6.82
C SER A 187 -1.19 -18.43 5.37
N LEU A 188 -2.16 -17.55 5.11
CA LEU A 188 -2.68 -17.15 3.79
C LEU A 188 -3.54 -18.22 3.10
N PHE A 189 -3.60 -19.44 3.64
CA PHE A 189 -4.33 -20.55 3.05
C PHE A 189 -5.84 -20.41 3.26
N SER A 190 -6.61 -20.69 2.21
CA SER A 190 -8.05 -20.96 2.34
C SER A 190 -8.36 -22.30 1.67
N PRO A 191 -8.96 -23.27 2.39
CA PRO A 191 -9.35 -24.55 1.82
C PRO A 191 -10.45 -24.35 0.77
N PRO A 192 -10.65 -25.32 -0.14
CA PRO A 192 -11.78 -25.33 -1.07
C PRO A 192 -13.13 -25.15 -0.39
N ALA A 193 -13.32 -25.75 0.79
CA ALA A 193 -14.48 -25.51 1.64
C ALA A 193 -14.06 -25.20 3.08
N LEU A 194 -14.64 -24.14 3.67
CA LEU A 194 -14.33 -23.73 5.05
C LEU A 194 -14.68 -24.79 6.12
N VAL A 195 -15.49 -25.80 5.76
CA VAL A 195 -15.77 -26.96 6.63
C VAL A 195 -14.51 -27.78 6.92
N GLU A 196 -13.48 -27.68 6.09
CA GLU A 196 -12.19 -28.36 6.30
C GLU A 196 -11.42 -27.79 7.50
N PHE A 197 -11.80 -26.61 8.02
CA PHE A 197 -11.27 -26.09 9.28
C PHE A 197 -11.96 -26.66 10.53
N ASN A 198 -13.03 -27.45 10.38
CA ASN A 198 -13.66 -28.12 11.51
C ASN A 198 -12.67 -29.08 12.19
N LYS A 199 -12.71 -29.13 13.52
CA LYS A 199 -11.90 -30.07 14.30
C LYS A 199 -12.50 -31.48 14.20
N THR A 200 -11.75 -32.40 13.60
CA THR A 200 -12.13 -33.82 13.49
C THR A 200 -12.20 -34.48 14.87
N GLY A 201 -13.23 -35.29 15.12
CA GLY A 201 -13.38 -36.04 16.38
C GLY A 201 -13.76 -35.22 17.61
N ARG A 202 -14.21 -33.96 17.43
CA ARG A 202 -14.63 -33.06 18.51
C ARG A 202 -16.09 -32.66 18.33
N ASP A 203 -17.00 -33.51 18.80
CA ASP A 203 -18.46 -33.26 18.75
C ASP A 203 -18.92 -32.24 19.81
N ASP A 204 -18.06 -31.96 20.78
CA ASP A 204 -18.22 -30.94 21.81
C ASP A 204 -17.94 -29.51 21.31
N LEU A 205 -17.40 -29.35 20.10
CA LEU A 205 -17.11 -28.04 19.51
C LEU A 205 -18.10 -27.69 18.40
N PRO A 206 -18.40 -26.39 18.18
CA PRO A 206 -19.18 -25.96 17.05
C PRO A 206 -18.51 -26.30 15.71
N LYS A 207 -19.34 -26.61 14.70
CA LYS A 207 -18.88 -27.03 13.36
C LYS A 207 -19.61 -26.28 12.27
N LEU A 208 -18.87 -25.93 11.22
CA LEU A 208 -19.39 -25.38 9.98
C LEU A 208 -19.93 -26.48 9.07
N GLU A 209 -21.07 -26.23 8.45
CA GLU A 209 -21.61 -27.03 7.35
C GLU A 209 -21.92 -26.10 6.19
N ALA A 210 -21.45 -26.46 5.00
CA ALA A 210 -21.79 -25.73 3.79
C ALA A 210 -23.23 -26.05 3.38
N CYS A 211 -24.01 -25.01 3.11
CA CYS A 211 -25.37 -25.13 2.60
C CYS A 211 -25.42 -24.79 1.11
N SER A 212 -26.62 -24.55 0.57
CA SER A 212 -26.79 -24.09 -0.80
C SER A 212 -26.28 -22.66 -0.98
N SER A 213 -25.99 -22.30 -2.22
CA SER A 213 -25.61 -20.92 -2.55
C SER A 213 -26.80 -19.97 -2.38
N LEU A 214 -26.46 -18.72 -2.06
CA LEU A 214 -27.35 -17.59 -2.26
C LEU A 214 -27.69 -17.44 -3.74
N THR A 215 -28.72 -16.66 -4.04
CA THR A 215 -29.10 -16.33 -5.43
C THR A 215 -27.89 -15.85 -6.22
N GLU A 216 -27.71 -16.40 -7.42
CA GLU A 216 -26.61 -16.06 -8.30
C GLU A 216 -26.68 -14.60 -8.73
N ILE A 217 -25.52 -13.96 -8.86
CA ILE A 217 -25.40 -12.60 -9.37
C ILE A 217 -24.79 -12.69 -10.77
N GLU A 218 -25.52 -12.23 -11.78
CA GLU A 218 -25.07 -12.21 -13.16
C GLU A 218 -24.69 -10.79 -13.58
N LYS A 219 -23.43 -10.59 -14.03
CA LYS A 219 -22.94 -9.29 -14.51
C LYS A 219 -22.03 -9.41 -15.72
N ASP A 220 -22.01 -8.38 -16.56
CA ASP A 220 -21.03 -8.26 -17.63
C ASP A 220 -19.78 -7.54 -17.10
N VAL A 221 -18.61 -8.18 -17.14
CA VAL A 221 -17.37 -7.64 -16.57
C VAL A 221 -16.18 -7.93 -17.47
N ALA A 222 -15.38 -6.91 -17.77
CA ALA A 222 -14.11 -7.03 -18.51
C ALA A 222 -14.23 -7.83 -19.83
N GLY A 223 -15.31 -7.62 -20.59
CA GLY A 223 -15.56 -8.32 -21.86
C GLY A 223 -16.19 -9.71 -21.72
N VAL A 224 -16.37 -10.22 -20.50
CA VAL A 224 -17.11 -11.46 -20.24
C VAL A 224 -18.58 -11.16 -20.04
N LYS A 225 -19.43 -11.75 -20.88
CA LYS A 225 -20.89 -11.67 -20.75
C LYS A 225 -21.42 -12.67 -19.72
N ASN A 226 -22.45 -12.28 -18.98
CA ASN A 226 -23.17 -13.13 -18.01
C ASN A 226 -22.24 -13.82 -17.02
N ARG A 227 -21.25 -13.10 -16.48
CA ARG A 227 -20.36 -13.61 -15.45
C ARG A 227 -21.15 -13.85 -14.18
N ILE A 228 -21.09 -15.08 -13.67
CA ILE A 228 -21.81 -15.50 -12.47
C ILE A 228 -20.91 -15.38 -11.25
N TYR A 229 -21.42 -14.71 -10.21
CA TYR A 229 -20.85 -14.69 -8.87
C TYR A 229 -21.77 -15.47 -7.92
N ARG A 230 -21.15 -16.26 -7.04
CA ARG A 230 -21.84 -17.10 -6.05
C ARG A 230 -21.28 -16.81 -4.67
N SER A 231 -22.17 -16.82 -3.69
CA SER A 231 -21.81 -16.81 -2.28
C SER A 231 -22.48 -18.01 -1.60
N THR A 232 -21.77 -18.64 -0.67
CA THR A 232 -22.23 -19.85 0.00
C THR A 232 -22.75 -19.50 1.38
N ALA A 233 -23.98 -19.95 1.68
CA ALA A 233 -24.48 -19.95 3.04
C ALA A 233 -23.87 -21.12 3.82
N TYR A 234 -23.58 -20.89 5.09
CA TYR A 234 -23.12 -21.91 6.03
C TYR A 234 -24.03 -21.93 7.25
N LYS A 235 -24.12 -23.09 7.87
CA LYS A 235 -24.68 -23.25 9.22
C LYS A 235 -23.56 -23.57 10.18
N ILE A 236 -23.55 -22.89 11.33
CA ILE A 236 -22.72 -23.25 12.47
C ILE A 236 -23.58 -24.07 13.42
N TYR A 237 -23.34 -25.39 13.45
CA TYR A 237 -23.97 -26.27 14.41
C TYR A 237 -23.26 -26.17 15.75
N ARG A 238 -24.04 -26.07 16.82
CA ARG A 238 -23.56 -25.85 18.18
C ARG A 238 -24.07 -26.97 19.08
N PRO A 239 -23.26 -27.47 20.02
CA PRO A 239 -23.75 -28.41 21.02
C PRO A 239 -24.94 -27.80 21.77
N ASN A 240 -26.06 -28.54 21.82
CA ASN A 240 -27.26 -28.18 22.59
C ASN A 240 -27.93 -26.84 22.23
N ALA A 241 -27.64 -26.27 21.06
CA ALA A 241 -28.24 -25.01 20.63
C ALA A 241 -28.62 -25.03 19.13
N PRO A 242 -29.59 -24.21 18.71
CA PRO A 242 -29.98 -24.12 17.30
C PRO A 242 -28.79 -23.69 16.41
N PRO A 243 -28.73 -24.16 15.15
CA PRO A 243 -27.68 -23.74 14.24
C PRO A 243 -27.81 -22.25 13.89
N VAL A 244 -26.66 -21.60 13.68
CA VAL A 244 -26.58 -20.19 13.29
C VAL A 244 -26.25 -20.09 11.80
N CYS A 245 -27.06 -19.39 11.01
CA CYS A 245 -26.77 -19.18 9.59
C CYS A 245 -25.83 -18.00 9.38
N ILE A 246 -24.87 -18.14 8.47
CA ILE A 246 -23.88 -17.12 8.12
C ILE A 246 -23.53 -17.23 6.64
N CYS A 247 -23.21 -16.12 5.97
CA CYS A 247 -22.58 -16.15 4.65
C CYS A 247 -21.09 -15.85 4.82
N THR A 248 -20.23 -16.79 4.47
CA THR A 248 -18.79 -16.66 4.69
C THR A 248 -17.97 -17.26 3.56
N GLU A 249 -16.79 -16.68 3.30
CA GLU A 249 -15.84 -17.14 2.29
C GLU A 249 -14.39 -16.86 2.73
N GLY A 250 -13.42 -17.49 2.07
CA GLY A 250 -11.99 -17.20 2.31
C GLY A 250 -11.49 -16.00 1.50
N GLY A 251 -10.47 -15.31 2.03
CA GLY A 251 -9.76 -14.23 1.34
C GLY A 251 -9.00 -14.74 0.12
N THR A 252 -9.68 -14.91 -1.02
CA THR A 252 -9.15 -15.51 -2.25
C THR A 252 -7.80 -14.94 -2.73
N PRO A 253 -7.51 -13.63 -2.68
CA PRO A 253 -6.19 -13.11 -3.06
C PRO A 253 -5.05 -13.67 -2.21
N LEU A 254 -5.29 -13.86 -0.90
CA LEU A 254 -4.29 -14.41 0.01
C LEU A 254 -4.03 -15.88 -0.31
N ASN A 255 -5.07 -16.65 -0.66
CA ASN A 255 -4.90 -18.03 -1.09
C ASN A 255 -4.13 -18.14 -2.43
N THR A 256 -4.31 -17.17 -3.33
CA THR A 256 -3.45 -17.06 -4.52
C THR A 256 -1.99 -16.88 -4.12
N LEU A 257 -1.70 -15.96 -3.20
CA LEU A 257 -0.34 -15.76 -2.70
C LEU A 257 0.21 -17.00 -1.99
N TYR A 258 -0.60 -17.70 -1.20
CA TYR A 258 -0.22 -18.96 -0.57
C TYR A 258 0.29 -19.98 -1.60
N ARG A 259 -0.43 -20.12 -2.72
CA ARG A 259 -0.03 -21.02 -3.82
C ARG A 259 1.25 -20.56 -4.52
N VAL A 260 1.41 -19.26 -4.74
CA VAL A 260 2.64 -18.69 -5.30
C VAL A 260 3.83 -19.01 -4.39
N LEU A 261 3.69 -18.85 -3.07
CA LEU A 261 4.75 -19.15 -2.12
C LEU A 261 5.06 -20.64 -1.96
N LYS A 262 4.10 -21.52 -2.23
CA LYS A 262 4.36 -22.96 -2.34
C LYS A 262 5.15 -23.33 -3.60
N ASN A 263 5.04 -22.53 -4.65
CA ASN A 263 5.73 -22.73 -5.92
C ASN A 263 6.92 -21.77 -6.03
N SER A 264 7.80 -21.76 -5.01
CA SER A 264 8.85 -20.75 -4.86
C SER A 264 9.82 -20.65 -6.04
N GLU A 265 10.02 -21.73 -6.80
CA GLU A 265 10.82 -21.74 -8.03
C GLU A 265 10.28 -20.80 -9.12
N LEU A 266 8.97 -20.53 -9.14
CA LEU A 266 8.33 -19.65 -10.13
C LEU A 266 8.27 -18.19 -9.69
N ALA A 267 8.62 -17.90 -8.44
CA ALA A 267 8.46 -16.59 -7.83
C ALA A 267 9.55 -16.33 -6.78
N GLU A 268 10.81 -16.49 -7.19
CA GLU A 268 11.98 -16.26 -6.34
C GLU A 268 11.99 -14.83 -5.77
N GLU A 269 11.41 -13.85 -6.47
CA GLU A 269 11.30 -12.46 -6.02
C GLU A 269 10.39 -12.29 -4.79
N LEU A 270 9.54 -13.29 -4.52
CA LEU A 270 8.67 -13.33 -3.34
C LEU A 270 9.23 -14.24 -2.24
N ALA A 271 10.46 -14.73 -2.38
CA ALA A 271 11.13 -15.47 -1.32
C ALA A 271 11.33 -14.57 -0.08
N GLY A 272 11.02 -15.11 1.10
CA GLY A 272 11.24 -14.41 2.37
C GLY A 272 10.25 -13.28 2.68
N ILE A 273 9.15 -13.13 1.93
CA ILE A 273 8.14 -12.12 2.25
C ILE A 273 7.56 -12.32 3.65
N ASN A 274 7.32 -11.21 4.35
CA ASN A 274 6.67 -11.22 5.64
C ASN A 274 5.16 -11.40 5.47
N ARG A 275 4.66 -12.62 5.75
CA ARG A 275 3.24 -12.97 5.60
C ARG A 275 2.35 -12.14 6.54
N GLU A 276 2.82 -11.86 7.75
CA GLU A 276 2.06 -11.15 8.77
C GLU A 276 1.87 -9.68 8.38
N GLU A 277 2.92 -9.06 7.86
CA GLU A 277 2.86 -7.70 7.30
C GLU A 277 1.86 -7.64 6.13
N ILE A 278 1.91 -8.61 5.22
CA ILE A 278 1.00 -8.68 4.07
C ILE A 278 -0.46 -8.84 4.51
N VAL A 279 -0.73 -9.71 5.49
CA VAL A 279 -2.08 -9.89 6.05
C VAL A 279 -2.56 -8.60 6.70
N LEU A 280 -1.71 -7.95 7.50
CA LEU A 280 -2.03 -6.69 8.15
C LEU A 280 -2.35 -5.59 7.14
N ASP A 281 -1.53 -5.46 6.10
CA ASP A 281 -1.72 -4.49 5.03
C ASP A 281 -2.97 -4.76 4.22
N PHE A 282 -3.23 -6.04 3.89
CA PHE A 282 -4.45 -6.46 3.20
C PHE A 282 -5.69 -6.08 4.02
N LEU A 283 -5.75 -6.49 5.29
CA LEU A 283 -6.87 -6.20 6.18
C LEU A 283 -7.07 -4.69 6.38
N THR A 284 -5.99 -3.95 6.64
CA THR A 284 -6.05 -2.51 6.89
C THR A 284 -6.52 -1.76 5.65
N THR A 285 -5.98 -2.11 4.49
CA THR A 285 -6.34 -1.50 3.21
C THR A 285 -7.77 -1.83 2.84
N LEU A 286 -8.18 -3.10 2.94
CA LEU A 286 -9.52 -3.53 2.57
C LEU A 286 -10.60 -2.91 3.48
N ARG A 287 -10.36 -2.87 4.81
CA ARG A 287 -11.25 -2.15 5.74
C ARG A 287 -11.41 -0.68 5.35
N LYS A 288 -10.31 -0.02 4.98
CA LYS A 288 -10.33 1.39 4.56
C LYS A 288 -11.12 1.58 3.26
N LEU A 289 -10.97 0.68 2.28
CA LEU A 289 -11.72 0.75 1.02
C LEU A 289 -13.23 0.54 1.26
N ILE A 290 -13.59 -0.52 1.99
CA ILE A 290 -14.99 -0.81 2.37
C ILE A 290 -15.60 0.36 3.14
N ALA A 291 -14.89 0.92 4.13
CA ALA A 291 -15.36 2.06 4.90
C ALA A 291 -15.53 3.31 4.02
N LYS A 292 -14.72 3.51 3.00
CA LYS A 292 -14.84 4.67 2.11
C LYS A 292 -15.94 4.55 1.07
N SER A 293 -16.29 3.33 0.65
CA SER A 293 -17.37 3.09 -0.31
C SER A 293 -18.74 3.10 0.36
N PRO A 294 -19.62 4.09 0.07
CA PRO A 294 -20.96 4.14 0.66
C PRO A 294 -21.79 2.90 0.37
N GLU A 295 -21.60 2.31 -0.82
CA GLU A 295 -22.40 1.18 -1.27
C GLU A 295 -21.95 -0.15 -0.68
N CYS A 296 -20.70 -0.26 -0.22
CA CYS A 296 -20.15 -1.47 0.40
C CYS A 296 -20.04 -1.38 1.93
N ARG A 297 -20.03 -0.17 2.50
CA ARG A 297 -19.89 0.06 3.95
C ARG A 297 -20.97 -0.71 4.71
N GLY A 298 -20.55 -1.47 5.72
CA GLY A 298 -21.45 -2.22 6.59
C GLY A 298 -22.03 -3.50 5.99
N LYS A 299 -21.69 -3.87 4.75
CA LYS A 299 -22.17 -5.10 4.08
C LYS A 299 -21.17 -6.27 4.13
N CYS A 300 -19.94 -6.00 4.54
CA CYS A 300 -18.86 -6.97 4.63
C CYS A 300 -18.19 -6.88 6.00
N GLU A 301 -17.78 -8.03 6.52
CA GLU A 301 -17.05 -8.18 7.77
C GLU A 301 -15.75 -8.95 7.51
N LEU A 302 -14.60 -8.44 7.97
CA LEU A 302 -13.32 -9.12 7.81
C LEU A 302 -12.93 -9.81 9.12
N VAL A 303 -12.77 -11.12 9.08
CA VAL A 303 -12.44 -11.95 10.24
C VAL A 303 -11.04 -12.52 10.08
N TYR A 304 -10.16 -12.19 11.02
CA TYR A 304 -8.83 -12.81 11.08
C TYR A 304 -8.90 -14.13 11.83
N PHE A 305 -8.27 -15.17 11.30
CA PHE A 305 -8.19 -16.50 11.91
C PHE A 305 -6.74 -16.98 11.93
N ASP A 306 -6.18 -17.19 13.13
CA ASP A 306 -4.88 -17.84 13.26
C ASP A 306 -5.06 -19.36 13.12
N ASP A 307 -4.99 -19.83 11.89
CA ASP A 307 -5.13 -21.23 11.51
C ASP A 307 -3.92 -22.10 11.92
N SER A 308 -2.85 -21.49 12.45
CA SER A 308 -1.74 -22.21 13.08
C SER A 308 -1.99 -22.53 14.55
N ASN A 309 -2.92 -21.82 15.20
CA ASN A 309 -3.28 -22.06 16.59
C ASN A 309 -4.25 -23.24 16.71
N ARG A 310 -3.79 -24.34 17.31
CA ARG A 310 -4.57 -25.57 17.47
C ARG A 310 -5.76 -25.42 18.41
N ASP A 311 -5.70 -24.47 19.34
CA ASP A 311 -6.77 -24.23 20.32
C ASP A 311 -7.91 -23.39 19.72
N LEU A 312 -7.66 -22.68 18.61
CA LEU A 312 -8.70 -21.94 17.91
C LEU A 312 -9.52 -22.84 16.99
N ASN A 313 -10.82 -22.63 16.99
CA ASN A 313 -11.79 -23.24 16.10
C ASN A 313 -12.49 -22.14 15.30
N LEU A 314 -12.52 -22.26 13.96
CA LEU A 314 -13.06 -21.20 13.11
C LEU A 314 -14.54 -20.92 13.40
N ALA A 315 -15.32 -21.97 13.69
CA ALA A 315 -16.74 -21.82 14.00
C ALA A 315 -16.95 -20.96 15.27
N ASP A 316 -16.12 -21.13 16.31
CA ASP A 316 -16.16 -20.30 17.51
C ASP A 316 -15.78 -18.84 17.20
N VAL A 317 -14.72 -18.63 16.43
CA VAL A 317 -14.29 -17.27 16.02
C VAL A 317 -15.41 -16.53 15.26
N LEU A 318 -16.12 -17.24 14.38
CA LEU A 318 -17.25 -16.67 13.65
C LEU A 318 -18.46 -16.40 14.56
N LEU A 319 -18.76 -17.30 15.52
CA LEU A 319 -19.83 -17.10 16.50
C LEU A 319 -19.53 -15.91 17.42
N ASP A 320 -18.29 -15.77 17.89
CA ASP A 320 -17.87 -14.64 18.70
C ASP A 320 -18.04 -13.34 17.92
N ARG A 321 -17.64 -13.31 16.64
CA ARG A 321 -17.84 -12.14 15.81
C ARG A 321 -19.32 -11.83 15.55
N ILE A 322 -20.17 -12.85 15.40
CA ILE A 322 -21.62 -12.66 15.32
C ILE A 322 -22.15 -12.06 16.62
N ARG A 323 -21.74 -12.56 17.78
CA ARG A 323 -22.17 -12.06 19.09
C ARG A 323 -21.75 -10.60 19.32
N GLU A 324 -20.57 -10.21 18.85
CA GLU A 324 -20.13 -8.81 18.90
C GLU A 324 -20.94 -7.89 18.00
N LEU A 325 -21.34 -8.36 16.81
CA LEU A 325 -22.08 -7.57 15.83
C LEU A 325 -23.58 -7.51 16.12
N GLU A 326 -24.14 -8.58 16.69
CA GLU A 326 -25.54 -8.73 17.03
C GLU A 326 -25.67 -9.48 18.36
N PRO A 327 -25.58 -8.79 19.51
CA PRO A 327 -25.66 -9.41 20.83
C PRO A 327 -26.97 -10.17 21.08
N ASN A 328 -28.06 -9.81 20.39
CA ASN A 328 -29.38 -10.45 20.55
C ASN A 328 -29.62 -11.56 19.51
N PHE A 329 -28.56 -12.10 18.88
CA PHE A 329 -28.71 -13.07 17.80
C PHE A 329 -29.51 -14.32 18.19
N GLU A 330 -29.44 -14.75 19.45
CA GLU A 330 -30.21 -15.91 19.95
C GLU A 330 -31.73 -15.66 19.90
N GLU A 331 -32.18 -14.45 20.24
CA GLU A 331 -33.60 -14.08 20.09
C GLU A 331 -34.02 -13.99 18.62
N ILE A 332 -33.14 -13.48 17.76
CA ILE A 332 -33.42 -13.37 16.32
C ILE A 332 -33.64 -14.77 15.71
N ILE A 333 -32.83 -15.74 16.13
CA ILE A 333 -32.95 -17.13 15.66
C ILE A 333 -34.21 -17.80 16.23
N SER A 334 -34.61 -17.49 17.46
CA SER A 334 -35.78 -18.11 18.08
C SER A 334 -37.13 -17.60 17.53
N ARG A 335 -37.20 -16.33 17.08
CA ARG A 335 -38.44 -15.69 16.61
C ARG A 335 -39.01 -16.22 15.29
N ARG A 336 -38.25 -16.97 14.50
CA ARG A 336 -38.69 -17.51 13.19
C ARG A 336 -38.83 -19.03 13.18
N ARG A 337 -38.90 -19.65 14.37
CA ARG A 337 -39.28 -21.05 14.54
C ARG A 337 -40.77 -21.26 14.43
#